data_AF-A0A9W8R7R8-F1
#
_entry.id   AF-A0A9W8R7R8-F1
#
_cell.length_a   1.000
_cell.length_b   1.000
_cell.length_c   1.000
_cell.angle_alpha   90.00
_cell.angle_beta   90.00
_cell.angle_gamma   90.00
#
_symmetry.space_group_name_H-M   'P 1'
#
loop_
_entity.id
_entity.type
_entity.pdbx_description
1 polymer ?
#
loop_
_entity_poly.entity_id
_entity_poly.type
_entity_poly.pdbx_seq_one_letter_code
_entity_poly.pdbx_strand_id
1 'polypeptide(L)'
;MGHPGGAGIVSANTTSVQEDGSGLKLVAGPDVDYQPTHSHDEEEPVIQFPKRESAAPVELFYDLWFVANLNVFTTLHPITDVTNLGSFIQYFLLLWITWLTTTVHDVRFGQDGVFERVARAAHLTVMIGFSAGGVSFSQTKQLQPIFKVMSLCLMCSRFVLAIQYGVVLFYARRNRRSRNNLALAVLLHLVPAFIYMGATIAMARGSNAEIDYLWWAVALAELAALMAHATLSKTLSFSGTHLTERLNLLTLIVIGEGIIILAKTITKIVKYTYLKDPTTSWSSALFGLIACGAAILYFTFQLYFDWMDHHSHMSPIKTALWTTLHLPFHIAIVLTVEGSGQWITTRRTFEAITEAITSFWAGFSKGLNSGLGGEGVSNELVVALDKTYETYTFSVKTVNTMNKALEELLVVPDSYWKSFDVDRAFNNPVGNDSFVVEVIGTLETSLANGIFDTYGLTTSSKSKALADSQSYLSDTEAVAFLAVFERLRMIFIYVFVAGGAALLLLATMHLMQKPKGWSVFHLIRLGLLTIAGVTLCLVALIGTNDTMTGDMIGKPWSLPIIALVYLVALVGSHLPTPRGLKTSHSDQMEMGEHNKPGDTARSSPYHD
;
A
#
# COMPACT_ATOMS: atom_id res chain seq x y z
N MET A 1 -65.55 -8.27 -40.36
CA MET A 1 -64.50 -9.03 -41.06
C MET A 1 -63.83 -9.96 -40.07
N GLY A 2 -63.94 -11.27 -40.27
CA GLY A 2 -63.05 -12.32 -39.71
C GLY A 2 -63.04 -12.58 -38.19
N HIS A 3 -63.96 -13.43 -37.71
CA HIS A 3 -63.66 -14.46 -36.69
C HIS A 3 -63.13 -15.73 -37.41
N PRO A 4 -62.48 -16.73 -36.77
CA PRO A 4 -62.83 -17.39 -35.49
C PRO A 4 -61.66 -17.42 -34.48
N GLY A 5 -61.81 -17.66 -33.17
CA GLY A 5 -62.62 -18.66 -32.46
C GLY A 5 -61.70 -19.86 -32.13
N GLY A 6 -61.61 -20.41 -30.92
CA GLY A 6 -62.30 -20.18 -29.65
C GLY A 6 -61.94 -21.30 -28.65
N ALA A 7 -62.50 -21.17 -27.43
CA ALA A 7 -62.70 -22.20 -26.39
C ALA A 7 -61.45 -22.79 -25.70
N GLY A 8 -61.39 -23.04 -24.38
CA GLY A 8 -62.39 -22.95 -23.32
C GLY A 8 -62.06 -23.97 -22.21
N ILE A 9 -62.10 -23.51 -20.95
CA ILE A 9 -62.69 -24.20 -19.76
C ILE A 9 -61.85 -25.27 -18.98
N VAL A 10 -61.53 -24.88 -17.72
CA VAL A 10 -61.55 -25.62 -16.41
C VAL A 10 -60.44 -26.62 -16.05
N SER A 11 -59.70 -26.32 -14.96
CA SER A 11 -59.93 -26.95 -13.64
C SER A 11 -58.96 -26.40 -12.58
N ALA A 12 -59.50 -26.05 -11.42
CA ALA A 12 -58.72 -25.86 -10.20
C ALA A 12 -58.13 -27.21 -9.76
N ASN A 13 -56.87 -27.20 -9.30
CA ASN A 13 -56.41 -28.17 -8.32
C ASN A 13 -55.43 -27.46 -7.38
N THR A 14 -55.81 -27.44 -6.11
CA THR A 14 -55.00 -27.04 -4.97
C THR A 14 -53.85 -28.01 -4.76
N THR A 15 -52.61 -27.54 -4.75
CA THR A 15 -51.51 -28.21 -4.05
C THR A 15 -50.65 -27.18 -3.31
N SER A 16 -50.71 -27.33 -1.99
CA SER A 16 -49.83 -26.85 -0.92
C SER A 16 -48.63 -25.96 -1.28
N VAL A 17 -48.59 -24.81 -0.60
CA VAL A 17 -47.38 -24.11 -0.17
C VAL A 17 -46.34 -25.14 0.30
N GLN A 18 -45.22 -25.23 -0.43
CA GLN A 18 -44.02 -25.90 0.05
C GLN A 18 -43.02 -24.80 0.40
N GLU A 19 -42.90 -24.54 1.70
CA GLU A 19 -41.77 -23.81 2.26
C GLU A 19 -40.49 -24.53 1.83
N ASP A 20 -39.73 -23.95 0.90
CA ASP A 20 -38.40 -24.46 0.57
C ASP A 20 -37.46 -24.04 1.70
N GLY A 21 -37.38 -24.91 2.70
CA GLY A 21 -36.60 -24.73 3.92
C GLY A 21 -35.13 -24.55 3.61
N SER A 22 -34.52 -23.63 4.36
CA SER A 22 -33.08 -23.37 4.44
C SER A 22 -32.31 -24.58 5.00
N GLY A 23 -32.18 -25.65 4.21
CA GLY A 23 -31.52 -26.89 4.58
C GLY A 23 -30.26 -27.15 3.76
N LEU A 24 -29.14 -27.44 4.44
CA LEU A 24 -27.95 -28.05 3.85
C LEU A 24 -28.34 -29.23 2.96
N LYS A 25 -28.06 -29.16 1.65
CA LYS A 25 -28.15 -30.33 0.77
C LYS A 25 -26.91 -31.21 0.99
N LEU A 26 -27.11 -32.33 1.66
CA LEU A 26 -26.19 -33.47 1.61
C LEU A 26 -26.35 -34.12 0.24
N VAL A 27 -25.34 -34.02 -0.62
CA VAL A 27 -25.28 -34.80 -1.86
C VAL A 27 -24.89 -36.23 -1.46
N ALA A 28 -25.82 -37.17 -1.60
CA ALA A 28 -25.53 -38.60 -1.46
C ALA A 28 -24.72 -39.07 -2.68
N GLY A 29 -23.61 -39.77 -2.44
CA GLY A 29 -22.94 -40.57 -3.47
C GLY A 29 -23.82 -41.75 -3.90
N PRO A 30 -23.52 -42.40 -5.03
CA PRO A 30 -24.38 -43.42 -5.62
C PRO A 30 -24.61 -44.58 -4.64
N ASP A 31 -25.89 -44.95 -4.47
CA ASP A 31 -26.32 -46.05 -3.62
C ASP A 31 -25.67 -47.36 -4.08
N VAL A 32 -24.74 -47.86 -3.28
CA VAL A 32 -24.28 -49.25 -3.35
C VAL A 32 -24.74 -49.91 -2.06
N ASP A 33 -25.65 -50.88 -2.18
CA ASP A 33 -26.09 -51.77 -1.11
C ASP A 33 -24.88 -52.30 -0.33
N TYR A 34 -24.74 -51.89 0.94
CA TYR A 34 -23.69 -52.41 1.83
C TYR A 34 -24.31 -52.85 3.16
N GLN A 35 -24.33 -54.17 3.38
CA GLN A 35 -24.59 -54.76 4.69
C GLN A 35 -23.46 -54.39 5.66
N PRO A 36 -23.75 -54.12 6.95
CA PRO A 36 -22.74 -53.63 7.87
C PRO A 36 -21.85 -54.79 8.35
N THR A 37 -20.66 -54.93 7.75
CA THR A 37 -19.56 -55.64 8.41
C THR A 37 -18.83 -54.66 9.33
N HIS A 38 -18.85 -54.95 10.63
CA HIS A 38 -18.00 -54.29 11.61
C HIS A 38 -16.51 -54.51 11.26
N SER A 39 -15.85 -53.46 10.78
CA SER A 39 -14.38 -53.36 10.75
C SER A 39 -13.94 -52.03 11.36
N HIS A 40 -12.93 -52.13 12.22
CA HIS A 40 -12.27 -51.01 12.90
C HIS A 40 -11.65 -50.01 11.89
N ASP A 41 -11.74 -48.72 12.24
CA ASP A 41 -10.98 -47.58 11.68
C ASP A 41 -11.31 -47.05 10.28
N GLU A 42 -12.59 -46.89 9.94
CA GLU A 42 -12.98 -45.97 8.86
C GLU A 42 -13.04 -44.53 9.38
N GLU A 43 -12.17 -43.64 8.89
CA GLU A 43 -12.20 -42.20 9.21
C GLU A 43 -13.61 -41.64 8.94
N GLU A 44 -14.30 -41.10 9.97
CA GLU A 44 -15.61 -40.45 9.81
C GLU A 44 -15.58 -39.46 8.63
N PRO A 45 -16.56 -39.51 7.70
CA PRO A 45 -16.58 -38.65 6.52
C PRO A 45 -16.65 -37.18 6.95
N VAL A 46 -15.79 -36.34 6.36
CA VAL A 46 -15.72 -34.90 6.66
C VAL A 46 -16.90 -34.18 5.99
N ILE A 47 -17.63 -33.36 6.75
CA ILE A 47 -18.68 -32.49 6.19
C ILE A 47 -18.05 -31.55 5.16
N GLN A 48 -18.50 -31.62 3.91
CA GLN A 48 -18.11 -30.69 2.86
C GLN A 48 -19.17 -29.59 2.75
N PHE A 49 -18.74 -28.35 2.92
CA PHE A 49 -19.58 -27.18 2.67
C PHE A 49 -19.54 -26.83 1.19
N PRO A 50 -20.66 -26.38 0.59
CA PRO A 50 -20.66 -25.93 -0.80
C PRO A 50 -19.72 -24.73 -0.93
N LYS A 51 -18.64 -24.91 -1.69
CA LYS A 51 -17.64 -23.88 -1.97
C LYS A 51 -18.05 -23.11 -3.21
N ARG A 52 -17.90 -21.79 -3.17
CA ARG A 52 -18.06 -20.95 -4.37
C ARG A 52 -16.77 -20.92 -5.15
N GLU A 53 -16.89 -21.06 -6.47
CA GLU A 53 -15.77 -20.98 -7.40
C GLU A 53 -15.33 -19.54 -7.67
N SER A 54 -16.21 -18.56 -7.44
CA SER A 54 -15.91 -17.14 -7.66
C SER A 54 -16.30 -16.21 -6.50
N ALA A 55 -15.60 -15.08 -6.41
CA ALA A 55 -15.86 -14.02 -5.44
C ALA A 55 -17.20 -13.31 -5.67
N ALA A 56 -17.93 -13.04 -4.60
CA ALA A 56 -19.22 -12.36 -4.68
C ALA A 56 -19.07 -10.82 -4.73
N PRO A 57 -19.99 -10.05 -5.35
CA PRO A 57 -19.91 -8.58 -5.36
C PRO A 57 -19.85 -7.95 -3.96
N VAL A 58 -20.48 -8.60 -2.98
CA VAL A 58 -20.50 -8.15 -1.58
C VAL A 58 -19.16 -8.34 -0.87
N GLU A 59 -18.37 -9.33 -1.29
CA GLU A 59 -17.01 -9.57 -0.81
C GLU A 59 -16.07 -8.50 -1.36
N LEU A 60 -16.21 -8.16 -2.65
CA LEU A 60 -15.50 -7.03 -3.26
C LEU A 60 -15.89 -5.70 -2.62
N PHE A 61 -17.16 -5.53 -2.25
CA PHE A 61 -17.62 -4.34 -1.54
C PHE A 61 -16.89 -4.15 -0.21
N TYR A 62 -16.64 -5.21 0.57
CA TYR A 62 -15.84 -5.13 1.80
C TYR A 62 -14.40 -4.68 1.55
N ASP A 63 -13.80 -5.08 0.42
CA ASP A 63 -12.43 -4.68 0.05
C ASP A 63 -12.33 -3.19 -0.26
N LEU A 64 -13.41 -2.59 -0.77
CA LEU A 64 -13.47 -1.15 -0.96
C LEU A 64 -13.39 -0.38 0.37
N TRP A 65 -13.92 -0.94 1.46
CA TRP A 65 -13.77 -0.33 2.79
C TRP A 65 -12.34 -0.49 3.33
N PHE A 66 -11.70 -1.62 3.05
CA PHE A 66 -10.28 -1.82 3.37
C PHE A 66 -9.42 -0.73 2.71
N VAL A 67 -9.56 -0.54 1.40
CA VAL A 67 -8.74 0.45 0.67
C VAL A 67 -9.10 1.89 1.03
N ALA A 68 -10.36 2.19 1.31
CA ALA A 68 -10.76 3.53 1.77
C ALA A 68 -10.08 3.91 3.09
N ASN A 69 -9.99 2.97 4.04
CA ASN A 69 -9.27 3.17 5.29
C ASN A 69 -7.78 3.39 5.08
N LEU A 70 -7.17 2.64 4.17
CA LEU A 70 -5.78 2.85 3.78
C LEU A 70 -5.57 4.25 3.19
N ASN A 71 -6.45 4.69 2.29
CA ASN A 71 -6.37 5.99 1.62
C ASN A 71 -6.50 7.17 2.59
N VAL A 72 -7.42 7.07 3.55
CA VAL A 72 -7.57 8.08 4.60
C VAL A 72 -6.30 8.12 5.46
N PHE A 73 -5.77 6.97 5.84
CA PHE A 73 -4.56 6.89 6.66
C PHE A 73 -3.34 7.51 5.97
N THR A 74 -3.07 7.16 4.72
CA THR A 74 -1.93 7.71 3.94
C THR A 74 -2.06 9.22 3.74
N THR A 75 -3.29 9.74 3.64
CA THR A 75 -3.53 11.17 3.53
C THR A 75 -3.28 11.92 4.85
N LEU A 76 -3.63 11.30 5.99
CA LEU A 76 -3.47 11.92 7.31
C LEU A 76 -2.04 11.81 7.85
N HIS A 77 -1.34 10.73 7.53
CA HIS A 77 0.01 10.42 8.03
C HIS A 77 0.99 10.27 6.87
N PRO A 78 1.42 11.38 6.24
CA PRO A 78 2.44 11.30 5.21
C PRO A 78 3.73 10.69 5.78
N ILE A 79 4.37 9.83 4.99
CA ILE A 79 5.60 9.14 5.39
C ILE A 79 6.77 10.14 5.32
N THR A 80 6.93 10.93 6.38
CA THR A 80 7.93 12.01 6.47
C THR A 80 9.17 11.62 7.27
N ASP A 81 9.04 10.71 8.21
CA ASP A 81 10.09 10.32 9.16
C ASP A 81 10.03 8.79 9.40
N VAL A 82 11.11 8.19 9.92
CA VAL A 82 11.18 6.74 10.17
C VAL A 82 10.09 6.26 11.12
N THR A 83 9.71 7.07 12.11
CA THR A 83 8.60 6.78 13.02
C THR A 83 7.28 6.67 12.25
N ASN A 84 7.00 7.60 11.34
CA ASN A 84 5.78 7.58 10.53
C ASN A 84 5.75 6.39 9.57
N LEU A 85 6.90 5.99 9.01
CA LEU A 85 7.03 4.76 8.23
C LEU A 85 6.69 3.51 9.07
N GLY A 86 7.21 3.44 10.30
CA GLY A 86 6.90 2.37 11.24
C GLY A 86 5.41 2.30 11.59
N SER A 87 4.80 3.44 11.91
CA SER A 87 3.36 3.56 12.18
C SER A 87 2.51 3.17 10.98
N PHE A 88 2.93 3.53 9.76
CA PHE A 88 2.25 3.10 8.53
C PHE A 88 2.26 1.58 8.37
N ILE A 89 3.42 0.94 8.53
CA ILE A 89 3.55 -0.53 8.44
C ILE A 89 2.68 -1.20 9.49
N GLN A 90 2.71 -0.73 10.74
CA GLN A 90 1.90 -1.27 11.84
C GLN A 90 0.40 -1.14 11.58
N TYR A 91 -0.07 0.01 11.10
CA TYR A 91 -1.48 0.21 10.75
C TYR A 91 -1.90 -0.70 9.59
N PHE A 92 -1.09 -0.78 8.53
CA PHE A 92 -1.36 -1.65 7.39
C PHE A 92 -1.45 -3.12 7.82
N LEU A 93 -0.53 -3.58 8.67
CA LEU A 93 -0.53 -4.94 9.24
C LEU A 93 -1.84 -5.23 9.97
N LEU A 94 -2.28 -4.35 10.87
CA LEU A 94 -3.52 -4.52 11.62
C LEU A 94 -4.75 -4.55 10.71
N LEU A 95 -4.82 -3.62 9.76
CA LEU A 95 -5.93 -3.53 8.81
C LEU A 95 -5.98 -4.76 7.91
N TRP A 96 -4.84 -5.21 7.38
CA TRP A 96 -4.75 -6.37 6.48
C TRP A 96 -5.04 -7.68 7.19
N ILE A 97 -4.54 -7.88 8.41
CA ILE A 97 -4.84 -9.09 9.19
C ILE A 97 -6.34 -9.12 9.54
N THR A 98 -6.93 -7.99 9.91
CA THR A 98 -8.37 -7.89 10.15
C THR A 98 -9.17 -8.24 8.89
N TRP A 99 -8.78 -7.70 7.74
CA TRP A 99 -9.35 -8.08 6.46
C TRP A 99 -9.23 -9.59 6.19
N LEU A 100 -8.03 -10.17 6.33
CA LEU A 100 -7.78 -11.58 6.04
C LEU A 100 -8.64 -12.49 6.93
N THR A 101 -8.71 -12.20 8.23
CA THR A 101 -9.50 -13.01 9.16
C THR A 101 -10.98 -13.10 8.79
N THR A 102 -11.57 -11.98 8.35
CA THR A 102 -12.95 -11.93 7.85
C THR A 102 -13.08 -12.64 6.50
N THR A 103 -12.17 -12.37 5.57
CA THR A 103 -12.17 -13.01 4.23
C THR A 103 -12.03 -14.53 4.33
N VAL A 104 -11.20 -15.04 5.23
CA VAL A 104 -11.03 -16.49 5.44
C VAL A 104 -12.32 -17.16 5.91
N HIS A 105 -13.11 -16.48 6.74
CA HIS A 105 -14.44 -16.98 7.11
C HIS A 105 -15.38 -16.98 5.91
N ASP A 106 -15.51 -15.85 5.22
CA ASP A 106 -16.43 -15.66 4.09
C ASP A 106 -16.14 -16.65 2.94
N VAL A 107 -14.86 -16.88 2.64
CA VAL A 107 -14.45 -17.82 1.59
C VAL A 107 -14.77 -19.28 1.96
N ARG A 108 -14.81 -19.63 3.25
CA ARG A 108 -15.11 -21.00 3.73
C ARG A 108 -16.60 -21.26 3.88
N PHE A 109 -17.35 -20.27 4.36
CA PHE A 109 -18.73 -20.46 4.83
C PHE A 109 -19.71 -19.44 4.29
N GLY A 110 -19.31 -18.56 3.36
CA GLY A 110 -20.15 -17.51 2.79
C GLY A 110 -21.41 -18.06 2.14
N GLN A 111 -22.50 -18.07 2.91
CA GLN A 111 -23.85 -18.34 2.44
C GLN A 111 -24.64 -17.04 2.46
N ASP A 112 -25.58 -16.89 1.54
CA ASP A 112 -26.46 -15.72 1.58
C ASP A 112 -27.60 -15.99 2.58
N GLY A 113 -27.69 -15.15 3.61
CA GLY A 113 -28.67 -15.29 4.69
C GLY A 113 -28.71 -14.03 5.56
N VAL A 114 -29.81 -13.84 6.29
CA VAL A 114 -30.00 -12.64 7.12
C VAL A 114 -28.88 -12.50 8.17
N PHE A 115 -28.50 -13.61 8.81
CA PHE A 115 -27.42 -13.63 9.79
C PHE A 115 -26.09 -13.17 9.20
N GLU A 116 -25.67 -13.73 8.06
CA GLU A 116 -24.41 -13.34 7.40
C GLU A 116 -24.43 -11.88 6.93
N ARG A 117 -25.59 -11.36 6.51
CA ARG A 117 -25.74 -9.94 6.17
C ARG A 117 -25.56 -9.02 7.39
N VAL A 118 -26.12 -9.38 8.55
CA VAL A 118 -25.95 -8.63 9.80
C VAL A 118 -24.50 -8.70 10.29
N ALA A 119 -23.89 -9.88 10.27
CA ALA A 119 -22.48 -10.05 10.64
C ALA A 119 -21.57 -9.22 9.72
N ARG A 120 -21.87 -9.17 8.42
CA ARG A 120 -21.14 -8.34 7.47
C ARG A 120 -21.32 -6.84 7.73
N ALA A 121 -22.52 -6.39 8.07
CA ALA A 121 -22.74 -5.00 8.49
C ALA A 121 -21.92 -4.64 9.74
N ALA A 122 -21.76 -5.59 10.67
CA ALA A 122 -20.88 -5.41 11.83
C ALA A 122 -19.39 -5.32 11.41
N HIS A 123 -18.92 -6.16 10.48
CA HIS A 123 -17.55 -6.07 9.94
C HIS A 123 -17.28 -4.74 9.23
N LEU A 124 -18.25 -4.24 8.44
CA LEU A 124 -18.17 -2.91 7.82
C LEU A 124 -18.11 -1.78 8.86
N THR A 125 -18.85 -1.93 9.96
CA THR A 125 -18.79 -0.97 11.09
C THR A 125 -17.41 -0.99 11.75
N VAL A 126 -16.78 -2.17 11.88
CA VAL A 126 -15.39 -2.25 12.37
C VAL A 126 -14.43 -1.54 11.42
N MET A 127 -14.62 -1.68 10.10
CA MET A 127 -13.81 -0.95 9.12
C MET A 127 -13.94 0.57 9.28
N ILE A 128 -15.11 1.12 9.65
CA ILE A 128 -15.23 2.55 10.00
C ILE A 128 -14.38 2.90 11.23
N GLY A 129 -14.34 1.99 12.22
CA GLY A 129 -13.51 2.14 13.42
C GLY A 129 -12.03 2.30 13.11
N PHE A 130 -11.52 1.63 12.06
CA PHE A 130 -10.14 1.80 11.59
C PHE A 130 -9.85 3.23 11.16
N SER A 131 -10.79 3.90 10.48
CA SER A 131 -10.64 5.30 10.08
C SER A 131 -10.52 6.22 11.29
N ALA A 132 -11.35 6.00 12.31
CA ALA A 132 -11.32 6.78 13.55
C ALA A 132 -10.00 6.58 14.32
N GLY A 133 -9.54 5.34 14.48
CA GLY A 133 -8.27 5.07 15.15
C GLY A 133 -7.04 5.49 14.34
N GLY A 134 -7.15 5.47 13.01
CA GLY A 134 -6.11 5.92 12.09
C GLY A 134 -5.66 7.35 12.34
N VAL A 135 -6.55 8.26 12.73
CA VAL A 135 -6.22 9.69 12.95
C VAL A 135 -5.12 9.92 13.99
N SER A 136 -5.07 9.09 15.05
CA SER A 136 -4.12 9.28 16.16
C SER A 136 -2.95 8.30 16.17
N PHE A 137 -2.87 7.39 15.20
CA PHE A 137 -1.98 6.23 15.25
C PHE A 137 -0.48 6.59 15.26
N SER A 138 -0.08 7.71 14.66
CA SER A 138 1.32 8.19 14.59
C SER A 138 1.72 9.13 15.76
N GLN A 139 0.76 9.51 16.62
CA GLN A 139 1.06 10.47 17.67
C GLN A 139 1.91 9.84 18.78
N THR A 140 3.05 10.46 19.09
CA THR A 140 3.92 10.12 20.23
C THR A 140 3.21 10.14 21.58
N LYS A 141 2.03 10.75 21.66
CA LYS A 141 1.12 10.65 22.80
C LYS A 141 -0.12 9.85 22.38
N GLN A 142 -0.29 8.67 22.98
CA GLN A 142 -1.46 7.82 22.77
C GLN A 142 -2.70 8.53 23.31
N LEU A 143 -3.58 9.01 22.42
CA LEU A 143 -4.87 9.57 22.81
C LEU A 143 -5.77 8.43 23.29
N GLN A 144 -5.82 8.27 24.61
CA GLN A 144 -6.57 7.22 25.31
C GLN A 144 -7.99 6.99 24.79
N PRO A 145 -8.82 8.02 24.49
CA PRO A 145 -10.16 7.79 23.96
C PRO A 145 -10.18 7.09 22.59
N ILE A 146 -9.25 7.45 21.71
CA ILE A 146 -9.17 6.92 20.34
C ILE A 146 -8.65 5.48 20.36
N PHE A 147 -7.60 5.24 21.15
CA PHE A 147 -7.03 3.90 21.32
C PHE A 147 -8.03 2.94 21.98
N LYS A 148 -8.84 3.43 22.92
CA LYS A 148 -9.95 2.68 23.52
C LYS A 148 -10.98 2.27 22.47
N VAL A 149 -11.41 3.20 21.60
CA VAL A 149 -12.35 2.89 20.52
C VAL A 149 -11.75 1.87 19.56
N MET A 150 -10.49 2.04 19.15
CA MET A 150 -9.81 1.08 18.27
C MET A 150 -9.76 -0.33 18.88
N SER A 151 -9.37 -0.46 20.15
CA SER A 151 -9.36 -1.75 20.85
C SER A 151 -10.75 -2.38 20.94
N LEU A 152 -11.78 -1.56 21.16
CA LEU A 152 -13.17 -2.02 21.15
C LEU A 152 -13.59 -2.52 19.76
N CYS A 153 -13.18 -1.82 18.69
CA CYS A 153 -13.45 -2.24 17.31
C CYS A 153 -12.77 -3.58 16.99
N LEU A 154 -11.50 -3.75 17.36
CA LEU A 154 -10.77 -5.01 17.21
C LEU A 154 -11.45 -6.14 18.01
N MET A 155 -11.84 -5.87 19.25
CA MET A 155 -12.61 -6.79 20.09
C MET A 155 -13.92 -7.22 19.41
N CYS A 156 -14.72 -6.25 18.94
CA CYS A 156 -15.99 -6.51 18.26
C CYS A 156 -15.82 -7.36 17.00
N SER A 157 -14.81 -7.10 16.16
CA SER A 157 -14.54 -7.94 14.98
C SER A 157 -14.33 -9.40 15.36
N ARG A 158 -13.52 -9.66 16.39
CA ARG A 158 -13.22 -11.02 16.84
C ARG A 158 -14.41 -11.71 17.50
N PHE A 159 -15.25 -10.97 18.22
CA PHE A 159 -16.51 -11.50 18.73
C PHE A 159 -17.48 -11.88 17.60
N VAL A 160 -17.64 -11.03 16.57
CA VAL A 160 -18.50 -11.35 15.43
C VAL A 160 -18.00 -12.62 14.73
N LEU A 161 -16.70 -12.74 14.48
CA LEU A 161 -16.12 -13.96 13.89
C LEU A 161 -16.34 -15.18 14.79
N ALA A 162 -16.13 -15.06 16.10
CA ALA A 162 -16.37 -16.16 17.04
C ALA A 162 -17.83 -16.63 17.01
N ILE A 163 -18.79 -15.70 16.88
CA ILE A 163 -20.22 -16.05 16.74
C ILE A 163 -20.47 -16.74 15.40
N GLN A 164 -19.94 -16.23 14.29
CA GLN A 164 -20.11 -16.85 12.96
C GLN A 164 -19.55 -18.29 12.93
N TYR A 165 -18.31 -18.50 13.38
CA TYR A 165 -17.73 -19.84 13.53
C TYR A 165 -18.52 -20.70 14.54
N GLY A 166 -19.09 -20.10 15.57
CA GLY A 166 -19.93 -20.77 16.57
C GLY A 166 -21.26 -21.28 16.00
N VAL A 167 -21.89 -20.53 15.10
CA VAL A 167 -23.09 -20.96 14.37
C VAL A 167 -22.75 -22.16 13.47
N VAL A 168 -21.65 -22.09 12.72
CA VAL A 168 -21.18 -23.22 11.90
C VAL A 168 -20.87 -24.45 12.75
N LEU A 169 -20.24 -24.26 13.91
CA LEU A 169 -20.00 -25.33 14.89
C LEU A 169 -21.29 -25.97 15.39
N PHE A 170 -22.33 -25.17 15.67
CA PHE A 170 -23.63 -25.67 16.11
C PHE A 170 -24.27 -26.58 15.07
N TYR A 171 -24.23 -26.22 13.78
CA TYR A 171 -24.74 -27.06 12.70
C TYR A 171 -23.87 -28.32 12.46
N ALA A 172 -22.55 -28.20 12.60
CA ALA A 172 -21.61 -29.31 12.39
C ALA A 172 -21.34 -30.18 13.64
N ARG A 173 -22.04 -29.93 14.76
CA ARG A 173 -21.74 -30.52 16.08
C ARG A 173 -21.78 -32.04 16.16
N ARG A 174 -22.47 -32.69 15.21
CA ARG A 174 -22.67 -34.15 15.18
C ARG A 174 -21.45 -34.91 14.68
N ASN A 175 -20.55 -34.27 13.92
CA ASN A 175 -19.31 -34.88 13.41
C ASN A 175 -18.13 -34.54 14.34
N ARG A 176 -17.50 -35.55 14.95
CA ARG A 176 -16.50 -35.34 16.02
C ARG A 176 -15.25 -34.63 15.52
N ARG A 177 -14.78 -34.96 14.30
CA ARG A 177 -13.58 -34.36 13.69
C ARG A 177 -13.82 -32.90 13.30
N SER A 178 -14.96 -32.61 12.67
CA SER A 178 -15.35 -31.26 12.28
C SER A 178 -15.58 -30.36 13.50
N ARG A 179 -16.25 -30.89 14.53
CA ARG A 179 -16.55 -30.18 15.77
C ARG A 179 -15.28 -29.67 16.46
N ASN A 180 -14.26 -30.51 16.61
CA ASN A 180 -13.03 -30.10 17.31
C ASN A 180 -12.26 -29.01 16.53
N ASN A 181 -12.18 -29.12 15.20
CA ASN A 181 -11.54 -28.12 14.35
C ASN A 181 -12.31 -26.79 14.37
N LEU A 182 -13.63 -26.83 14.29
CA LEU A 182 -14.47 -25.62 14.37
C LEU A 182 -14.45 -25.00 15.78
N ALA A 183 -14.44 -25.80 16.84
CA ALA A 183 -14.29 -25.31 18.21
C ALA A 183 -12.93 -24.61 18.41
N LEU A 184 -11.85 -25.16 17.83
CA LEU A 184 -10.56 -24.48 17.81
C LEU A 184 -10.64 -23.15 17.05
N ALA A 185 -11.32 -23.07 15.92
CA ALA A 185 -11.52 -21.80 15.20
C ALA A 185 -12.26 -20.74 16.04
N VAL A 186 -13.30 -21.15 16.77
CA VAL A 186 -14.01 -20.25 17.70
C VAL A 186 -13.06 -19.73 18.78
N LEU A 187 -12.26 -20.61 19.39
CA LEU A 187 -11.29 -20.24 20.42
C LEU A 187 -10.20 -19.29 19.88
N LEU A 188 -9.73 -19.53 18.66
CA LEU A 188 -8.72 -18.68 18.00
C LEU A 188 -9.17 -17.24 17.80
N HIS A 189 -10.48 -16.97 17.75
CA HIS A 189 -11.01 -15.61 17.72
C HIS A 189 -11.46 -15.10 19.10
N LEU A 190 -11.99 -15.97 19.97
CA LEU A 190 -12.37 -15.56 21.33
C LEU A 190 -11.18 -15.11 22.17
N VAL A 191 -10.04 -15.79 22.08
CA VAL A 191 -8.84 -15.43 22.87
C VAL A 191 -8.35 -14.02 22.53
N PRO A 192 -8.10 -13.65 21.26
CA PRO A 192 -7.82 -12.26 20.88
C PRO A 192 -8.90 -11.27 21.32
N ALA A 193 -10.20 -11.64 21.21
CA ALA A 193 -11.30 -10.77 21.65
C ALA A 193 -11.16 -10.40 23.14
N PHE A 194 -10.90 -11.37 24.01
CA PHE A 194 -10.72 -11.11 25.44
C PHE A 194 -9.44 -10.31 25.74
N ILE A 195 -8.37 -10.49 24.97
CA ILE A 195 -7.14 -9.68 25.10
C ILE A 195 -7.43 -8.20 24.75
N TYR A 196 -8.11 -7.93 23.64
CA TYR A 196 -8.51 -6.57 23.26
C TYR A 196 -9.50 -5.94 24.24
N MET A 197 -10.41 -6.75 24.82
CA MET A 197 -11.27 -6.31 25.91
C MET A 197 -10.45 -5.90 27.15
N GLY A 198 -9.47 -6.71 27.53
CA GLY A 198 -8.53 -6.41 28.60
C GLY A 198 -7.78 -5.10 28.38
N ALA A 199 -7.29 -4.87 27.14
CA ALA A 199 -6.66 -3.61 26.75
C ALA A 199 -7.62 -2.41 26.90
N THR A 200 -8.87 -2.57 26.46
CA THR A 200 -9.92 -1.55 26.58
C THR A 200 -10.20 -1.18 28.04
N ILE A 201 -10.26 -2.18 28.93
CA ILE A 201 -10.48 -1.97 30.37
C ILE A 201 -9.24 -1.32 31.02
N ALA A 202 -8.03 -1.75 30.64
CA ALA A 202 -6.79 -1.17 31.15
C ALA A 202 -6.68 0.32 30.85
N MET A 203 -7.02 0.74 29.62
CA MET A 203 -7.09 2.16 29.25
C MET A 203 -8.19 2.91 29.99
N ALA A 204 -9.36 2.28 30.16
CA ALA A 204 -10.45 2.89 30.92
C ALA A 204 -10.07 3.16 32.40
N ARG A 205 -9.09 2.42 32.94
CA ARG A 205 -8.52 2.62 34.28
C ARG A 205 -7.34 3.60 34.30
N GLY A 206 -6.99 4.23 33.18
CA GLY A 206 -5.92 5.22 33.10
C GLY A 206 -4.51 4.64 32.97
N SER A 207 -4.36 3.40 32.47
CA SER A 207 -3.03 2.84 32.20
C SER A 207 -2.31 3.58 31.07
N ASN A 208 -1.03 3.91 31.30
CA ASN A 208 -0.13 4.50 30.30
C ASN A 208 0.67 3.44 29.52
N ALA A 209 0.28 2.17 29.59
CA ALA A 209 0.94 1.11 28.84
C ALA A 209 0.84 1.36 27.32
N GLU A 210 1.91 1.07 26.59
CA GLU A 210 1.97 1.23 25.13
C GLU A 210 1.18 0.09 24.45
N ILE A 211 -0.11 0.34 24.21
CA ILE A 211 -1.09 -0.68 23.78
C ILE A 211 -1.03 -0.97 22.28
N ASP A 212 -0.44 -0.07 21.51
CA ASP A 212 -0.05 -0.31 20.11
C ASP A 212 0.81 -1.56 19.97
N TYR A 213 1.77 -1.79 20.87
CA TYR A 213 2.61 -3.00 20.82
C TYR A 213 1.82 -4.28 21.02
N LEU A 214 0.84 -4.24 21.92
CA LEU A 214 -0.06 -5.37 22.15
C LEU A 214 -0.88 -5.68 20.90
N TRP A 215 -1.38 -4.67 20.19
CA TRP A 215 -2.22 -4.89 19.01
C TRP A 215 -1.52 -5.68 17.93
N TRP A 216 -0.32 -5.25 17.50
CA TRP A 216 0.36 -5.94 16.40
C TRP A 216 0.89 -7.30 16.85
N ALA A 217 1.30 -7.46 18.11
CA ALA A 217 1.72 -8.77 18.64
C ALA A 217 0.56 -9.78 18.60
N VAL A 218 -0.64 -9.38 19.04
CA VAL A 218 -1.84 -10.23 19.00
C VAL A 218 -2.25 -10.53 17.56
N ALA A 219 -2.23 -9.53 16.67
CA ALA A 219 -2.58 -9.74 15.26
C ALA A 219 -1.63 -10.71 14.54
N LEU A 220 -0.31 -10.59 14.75
CA LEU A 220 0.66 -11.53 14.18
C LEU A 220 0.51 -12.95 14.74
N ALA A 221 0.26 -13.07 16.04
CA ALA A 221 -0.01 -14.36 16.66
C ALA A 221 -1.28 -15.00 16.08
N GLU A 222 -2.33 -14.21 15.85
CA GLU A 222 -3.56 -14.67 15.21
C GLU A 222 -3.33 -15.09 13.75
N LEU A 223 -2.59 -14.32 12.96
CA LEU A 223 -2.22 -14.68 11.59
C LEU A 223 -1.49 -16.03 11.57
N ALA A 224 -0.47 -16.21 12.41
CA ALA A 224 0.28 -17.44 12.51
C ALA A 224 -0.61 -18.62 12.91
N ALA A 225 -1.49 -18.42 13.90
CA ALA A 225 -2.40 -19.46 14.37
C ALA A 225 -3.45 -19.85 13.32
N LEU A 226 -3.98 -18.89 12.56
CA LEU A 226 -4.93 -19.14 11.46
C LEU A 226 -4.28 -19.90 10.30
N MET A 227 -3.05 -19.52 9.93
CA MET A 227 -2.29 -20.23 8.90
C MET A 227 -1.92 -21.65 9.36
N ALA A 228 -1.46 -21.82 10.60
CA ALA A 228 -1.19 -23.14 11.17
C ALA A 228 -2.47 -24.00 11.20
N HIS A 229 -3.59 -23.44 11.63
CA HIS A 229 -4.85 -24.17 11.67
C HIS A 229 -5.32 -24.58 10.26
N ALA A 230 -5.18 -23.72 9.26
CA ALA A 230 -5.56 -24.03 7.88
C ALA A 230 -4.69 -25.11 7.21
N THR A 231 -3.42 -25.22 7.62
CA THR A 231 -2.49 -26.23 7.09
C THR A 231 -2.66 -27.59 7.76
N LEU A 232 -2.99 -27.63 9.05
CA LEU A 232 -3.14 -28.86 9.83
C LEU A 232 -4.55 -29.46 9.75
N SER A 233 -5.57 -28.66 9.48
CA SER A 233 -6.97 -29.11 9.44
C SER A 233 -7.39 -29.57 8.05
N LYS A 234 -7.75 -30.87 7.92
CA LYS A 234 -8.40 -31.39 6.68
C LYS A 234 -9.78 -30.75 6.43
N THR A 235 -10.46 -30.29 7.49
CA THR A 235 -11.83 -29.71 7.41
C THR A 235 -11.81 -28.24 7.00
N LEU A 236 -10.80 -27.47 7.40
CA LEU A 236 -10.68 -26.02 7.19
C LEU A 236 -9.58 -25.65 6.18
N SER A 237 -9.21 -26.60 5.32
CA SER A 237 -8.23 -26.38 4.26
C SER A 237 -8.72 -25.36 3.23
N PHE A 238 -7.80 -24.54 2.72
CA PHE A 238 -8.05 -23.57 1.65
C PHE A 238 -8.21 -24.22 0.26
N SER A 239 -7.96 -25.53 0.14
CA SER A 239 -8.05 -26.25 -1.13
C SER A 239 -9.47 -26.16 -1.72
N GLY A 240 -9.57 -25.70 -2.97
CA GLY A 240 -10.84 -25.55 -3.69
C GLY A 240 -11.69 -24.36 -3.24
N THR A 241 -11.09 -23.35 -2.60
CA THR A 241 -11.75 -22.08 -2.26
C THR A 241 -11.27 -20.96 -3.18
N HIS A 242 -12.08 -19.90 -3.35
CA HIS A 242 -11.73 -18.72 -4.14
C HIS A 242 -10.82 -17.72 -3.38
N LEU A 243 -10.07 -18.16 -2.36
CA LEU A 243 -9.14 -17.29 -1.61
C LEU A 243 -8.06 -16.68 -2.50
N THR A 244 -7.54 -17.47 -3.45
CA THR A 244 -6.56 -17.01 -4.44
C THR A 244 -7.13 -15.87 -5.28
N GLU A 245 -8.37 -15.99 -5.74
CA GLU A 245 -9.05 -14.94 -6.48
C GLU A 245 -9.24 -13.68 -5.61
N ARG A 246 -9.67 -13.84 -4.35
CA ARG A 246 -9.80 -12.73 -3.40
C ARG A 246 -8.50 -11.96 -3.21
N LEU A 247 -7.38 -12.66 -3.09
CA LEU A 247 -6.05 -12.03 -2.95
C LEU A 247 -5.63 -11.31 -4.23
N ASN A 248 -5.88 -11.90 -5.41
CA ASN A 248 -5.61 -11.25 -6.69
C ASN A 248 -6.45 -9.98 -6.88
N LEU A 249 -7.73 -10.02 -6.51
CA LEU A 249 -8.63 -8.86 -6.52
C LEU A 249 -8.18 -7.79 -5.52
N LEU A 250 -7.75 -8.18 -4.32
CA LEU A 250 -7.20 -7.24 -3.36
C LEU A 250 -5.93 -6.57 -3.90
N THR A 251 -5.02 -7.32 -4.55
CA THR A 251 -3.84 -6.74 -5.21
C THR A 251 -4.23 -5.70 -6.25
N LEU A 252 -5.25 -5.97 -7.08
CA LEU A 252 -5.76 -5.01 -8.05
C LEU A 252 -6.25 -3.72 -7.38
N ILE A 253 -6.98 -3.85 -6.27
CA ILE A 253 -7.47 -2.71 -5.48
C ILE A 253 -6.30 -1.93 -4.86
N VAL A 254 -5.28 -2.61 -4.35
CA VAL A 254 -4.06 -1.99 -3.80
C VAL A 254 -3.29 -1.22 -4.88
N ILE A 255 -3.17 -1.75 -6.10
CA ILE A 255 -2.62 -1.02 -7.25
C ILE A 255 -3.51 0.19 -7.58
N GLY A 256 -4.84 0.05 -7.48
CA GLY A 256 -5.80 1.13 -7.64
C GLY A 256 -5.58 2.30 -6.66
N GLU A 257 -5.26 2.02 -5.39
CA GLU A 257 -4.87 3.05 -4.43
C GLU A 257 -3.62 3.81 -4.89
N GLY A 258 -2.66 3.10 -5.49
CA GLY A 258 -1.49 3.72 -6.10
C GLY A 258 -1.84 4.73 -7.21
N ILE A 259 -2.86 4.44 -8.03
CA ILE A 259 -3.37 5.38 -9.05
C ILE A 259 -3.97 6.62 -8.38
N ILE A 260 -4.70 6.45 -7.28
CA ILE A 260 -5.29 7.57 -6.51
C ILE A 260 -4.19 8.47 -5.95
N ILE A 261 -3.12 7.90 -5.37
CA ILE A 261 -1.95 8.65 -4.86
C ILE A 261 -1.30 9.48 -5.97
N LEU A 262 -1.09 8.89 -7.15
CA LEU A 262 -0.52 9.60 -8.30
C LEU A 262 -1.44 10.75 -8.76
N ALA A 263 -2.75 10.52 -8.83
CA ALA A 263 -3.72 11.55 -9.18
C ALA A 263 -3.74 12.70 -8.17
N LYS A 264 -3.75 12.40 -6.85
CA LYS A 264 -3.65 13.39 -5.77
C LYS A 264 -2.37 14.22 -5.89
N THR A 265 -1.25 13.59 -6.22
CA THR A 265 0.04 14.25 -6.43
C THR A 265 -0.03 15.27 -7.59
N ILE A 266 -0.61 14.87 -8.73
CA ILE A 266 -0.79 15.76 -9.88
C ILE A 266 -1.74 16.92 -9.53
N THR A 267 -2.88 16.63 -8.89
CA THR A 267 -3.82 17.67 -8.43
C THR A 267 -3.16 18.67 -7.48
N LYS A 268 -2.31 18.19 -6.57
CA LYS A 268 -1.54 19.04 -5.65
C LYS A 268 -0.61 19.99 -6.40
N ILE A 269 0.13 19.49 -7.38
CA ILE A 269 1.03 20.31 -8.21
C ILE A 269 0.24 21.36 -9.00
N VAL A 270 -0.86 20.96 -9.64
CA VAL A 270 -1.72 21.89 -10.40
C VAL A 270 -2.30 22.97 -9.50
N LYS A 271 -2.80 22.61 -8.32
CA LYS A 271 -3.39 23.54 -7.36
C LYS A 271 -2.40 24.56 -6.82
N TYR A 272 -1.17 24.13 -6.52
CA TYR A 272 -0.20 24.99 -5.84
C TYR A 272 0.80 25.68 -6.77
N THR A 273 0.92 25.25 -8.03
CA THR A 273 1.72 25.94 -9.06
C THR A 273 0.83 26.62 -10.08
N TYR A 274 0.24 25.84 -10.99
CA TYR A 274 -0.27 26.35 -12.27
C TYR A 274 -1.58 27.14 -12.14
N LEU A 275 -2.40 26.85 -11.12
CA LEU A 275 -3.60 27.66 -10.85
C LEU A 275 -3.27 29.02 -10.22
N LYS A 276 -2.12 29.13 -9.55
CA LYS A 276 -1.69 30.37 -8.88
C LYS A 276 -0.80 31.22 -9.77
N ASP A 277 0.06 30.58 -10.56
CA ASP A 277 0.88 31.24 -11.57
C ASP A 277 0.65 30.62 -12.96
N PRO A 278 -0.23 31.22 -13.78
CA PRO A 278 -0.51 30.75 -15.14
C PRO A 278 0.68 30.90 -16.10
N THR A 279 1.73 31.63 -15.71
CA THR A 279 2.92 31.87 -16.56
C THR A 279 3.97 30.76 -16.46
N THR A 280 3.87 29.90 -15.43
CA THR A 280 4.79 28.77 -15.25
C THR A 280 4.48 27.65 -16.24
N SER A 281 5.49 27.17 -16.96
CA SER A 281 5.36 26.08 -17.94
C SER A 281 5.72 24.71 -17.33
N TRP A 282 5.25 23.63 -17.97
CA TRP A 282 5.57 22.28 -17.53
C TRP A 282 7.01 21.91 -17.86
N SER A 283 7.78 21.56 -16.83
CA SER A 283 9.12 20.97 -16.97
C SER A 283 9.04 19.58 -17.62
N SER A 284 9.91 19.32 -18.59
CA SER A 284 10.05 18.01 -19.24
C SER A 284 10.48 16.92 -18.24
N ALA A 285 11.30 17.29 -17.25
CA ALA A 285 11.72 16.38 -16.17
C ALA A 285 10.53 15.99 -15.29
N LEU A 286 9.68 16.94 -14.92
CA LEU A 286 8.48 16.68 -14.12
C LEU A 286 7.50 15.76 -14.87
N PHE A 287 7.25 16.04 -16.15
CA PHE A 287 6.42 15.18 -16.99
C PHE A 287 6.99 13.77 -17.10
N GLY A 288 8.31 13.64 -17.30
CA GLY A 288 9.00 12.35 -17.32
C GLY A 288 8.84 11.55 -16.02
N LEU A 289 8.92 12.21 -14.86
CA LEU A 289 8.69 11.56 -13.56
C LEU A 289 7.26 11.08 -13.38
N ILE A 290 6.27 11.88 -13.80
CA ILE A 290 4.85 11.48 -13.77
C ILE A 290 4.63 10.25 -14.66
N ALA A 291 5.19 10.26 -15.87
CA ALA A 291 5.14 9.13 -16.79
C ALA A 291 5.82 7.89 -16.20
N CYS A 292 6.95 8.03 -15.51
CA CYS A 292 7.62 6.94 -14.81
C CYS A 292 6.77 6.39 -13.66
N GLY A 293 6.12 7.24 -12.86
CA GLY A 293 5.20 6.81 -11.80
C GLY A 293 4.02 5.99 -12.35
N ALA A 294 3.43 6.43 -13.45
CA ALA A 294 2.37 5.69 -14.16
C ALA A 294 2.91 4.36 -14.75
N ALA A 295 4.12 4.38 -15.32
CA ALA A 295 4.76 3.18 -15.86
C ALA A 295 5.06 2.14 -14.78
N ILE A 296 5.55 2.55 -13.60
CA ILE A 296 5.79 1.65 -12.46
C ILE A 296 4.50 0.94 -12.04
N LEU A 297 3.39 1.68 -11.94
CA LEU A 297 2.07 1.10 -11.65
C LEU A 297 1.64 0.07 -12.70
N TYR A 298 1.75 0.45 -13.98
CA TYR A 298 1.37 -0.43 -15.09
C TYR A 298 2.25 -1.68 -15.17
N PHE A 299 3.57 -1.55 -15.01
CA PHE A 299 4.49 -2.68 -15.01
C PHE A 299 4.27 -3.58 -13.80
N THR A 300 3.97 -3.02 -12.62
CA THR A 300 3.58 -3.81 -11.43
C THR A 300 2.33 -4.63 -11.72
N PHE A 301 1.31 -4.03 -12.32
CA PHE A 301 0.09 -4.71 -12.74
C PHE A 301 0.40 -5.86 -13.71
N GLN A 302 1.13 -5.60 -14.79
CA GLN A 302 1.46 -6.62 -15.80
C GLN A 302 2.27 -7.76 -15.20
N LEU A 303 3.36 -7.43 -14.49
CA LEU A 303 4.21 -8.43 -13.83
C LEU A 303 3.43 -9.30 -12.85
N TYR A 304 2.49 -8.73 -12.08
CA TYR A 304 1.71 -9.53 -11.14
C TYR A 304 0.76 -10.50 -11.86
N PHE A 305 -0.09 -9.99 -12.77
CA PHE A 305 -1.14 -10.80 -13.40
C PHE A 305 -0.61 -11.79 -14.44
N ASP A 306 0.52 -11.50 -15.09
CA ASP A 306 1.16 -12.44 -16.02
C ASP A 306 1.84 -13.62 -15.30
N TRP A 307 2.26 -13.42 -14.05
CA TRP A 307 2.98 -14.43 -13.28
C TRP A 307 2.08 -15.23 -12.32
N MET A 308 0.89 -14.73 -11.98
CA MET A 308 -0.02 -15.41 -11.05
C MET A 308 -1.03 -16.30 -11.78
N ASP A 309 -0.80 -17.62 -11.71
CA ASP A 309 -1.69 -18.62 -12.33
C ASP A 309 -3.02 -18.72 -11.57
N HIS A 310 -4.14 -18.42 -12.26
CA HIS A 310 -5.49 -18.37 -11.67
C HIS A 310 -6.04 -19.74 -11.23
N HIS A 311 -5.49 -20.84 -11.75
CA HIS A 311 -6.01 -22.20 -11.55
C HIS A 311 -4.97 -23.15 -10.94
N SER A 312 -3.95 -22.61 -10.25
CA SER A 312 -2.91 -23.44 -9.65
C SER A 312 -3.39 -24.16 -8.38
N HIS A 313 -3.50 -25.49 -8.45
CA HIS A 313 -3.75 -26.32 -7.28
C HIS A 313 -2.48 -26.42 -6.42
N MET A 314 -2.39 -25.58 -5.40
CA MET A 314 -1.29 -25.58 -4.42
C MET A 314 -1.57 -26.54 -3.26
N SER A 315 -0.51 -27.10 -2.65
CA SER A 315 -0.66 -27.84 -1.39
C SER A 315 -1.02 -26.89 -0.24
N PRO A 316 -1.69 -27.36 0.83
CA PRO A 316 -2.18 -26.48 1.91
C PRO A 316 -1.09 -25.59 2.54
N ILE A 317 0.11 -26.14 2.74
CA ILE A 317 1.26 -25.40 3.29
C ILE A 317 1.71 -24.30 2.31
N LYS A 318 1.79 -24.62 1.02
CA LYS A 318 2.14 -23.63 -0.01
C LYS A 318 1.09 -22.53 -0.08
N THR A 319 -0.20 -22.87 -0.02
CA THR A 319 -1.28 -21.86 -0.01
C THR A 319 -1.16 -20.93 1.21
N ALA A 320 -0.94 -21.46 2.42
CA ALA A 320 -0.82 -20.63 3.62
C ALA A 320 0.38 -19.68 3.57
N LEU A 321 1.56 -20.17 3.15
CA LEU A 321 2.73 -19.33 3.01
C LEU A 321 2.57 -18.33 1.85
N TRP A 322 1.95 -18.72 0.73
CA TRP A 322 1.65 -17.84 -0.41
C TRP A 322 0.68 -16.71 0.00
N THR A 323 -0.36 -17.03 0.76
CA THR A 323 -1.28 -16.03 1.36
C THR A 323 -0.54 -15.09 2.30
N THR A 324 0.37 -15.60 3.13
CA THR A 324 1.13 -14.77 4.07
C THR A 324 2.09 -13.82 3.35
N LEU A 325 2.69 -14.24 2.22
CA LEU A 325 3.59 -13.41 1.42
C LEU A 325 2.88 -12.25 0.69
N HIS A 326 1.56 -12.30 0.50
CA HIS A 326 0.81 -11.17 -0.07
C HIS A 326 0.84 -9.94 0.84
N LEU A 327 0.91 -10.12 2.15
CA LEU A 327 0.98 -9.01 3.10
C LEU A 327 2.22 -8.13 2.90
N PRO A 328 3.47 -8.65 3.00
CA PRO A 328 4.65 -7.83 2.71
C PRO A 328 4.70 -7.38 1.25
N PHE A 329 4.10 -8.12 0.31
CA PHE A 329 4.03 -7.72 -1.09
C PHE A 329 3.14 -6.49 -1.29
N HIS A 330 1.95 -6.44 -0.70
CA HIS A 330 1.09 -5.26 -0.75
C HIS A 330 1.74 -4.05 -0.07
N ILE A 331 2.40 -4.24 1.08
CA ILE A 331 3.16 -3.18 1.74
C ILE A 331 4.23 -2.62 0.79
N ALA A 332 4.98 -3.49 0.13
CA ALA A 332 6.02 -3.10 -0.83
C ALA A 332 5.45 -2.31 -2.02
N ILE A 333 4.31 -2.73 -2.60
CA ILE A 333 3.64 -1.98 -3.66
C ILE A 333 3.22 -0.59 -3.18
N VAL A 334 2.51 -0.50 -2.05
CA VAL A 334 2.01 0.78 -1.54
C VAL A 334 3.16 1.73 -1.22
N LEU A 335 4.22 1.26 -0.56
CA LEU A 335 5.41 2.07 -0.27
C LEU A 335 6.11 2.56 -1.54
N THR A 336 6.23 1.71 -2.56
CA THR A 336 6.84 2.08 -3.84
C THR A 336 6.06 3.22 -4.50
N VAL A 337 4.73 3.15 -4.49
CA VAL A 337 3.89 4.17 -5.14
C VAL A 337 3.78 5.44 -4.31
N GLU A 338 3.64 5.32 -2.99
CA GLU A 338 3.62 6.46 -2.07
C GLU A 338 4.90 7.28 -2.21
N GLY A 339 6.06 6.62 -2.17
CA GLY A 339 7.32 7.32 -2.37
C GLY A 339 7.52 7.82 -3.80
N SER A 340 6.91 7.19 -4.82
CA SER A 340 6.87 7.75 -6.17
C SER A 340 6.12 9.08 -6.23
N GLY A 341 4.97 9.20 -5.54
CA GLY A 341 4.22 10.45 -5.40
C GLY A 341 5.02 11.54 -4.65
N GLN A 342 5.73 11.15 -3.61
CA GLN A 342 6.62 12.07 -2.89
C GLN A 342 7.76 12.59 -3.79
N TRP A 343 8.40 11.73 -4.58
CA TRP A 343 9.46 12.15 -5.51
C TRP A 343 8.99 13.13 -6.59
N ILE A 344 7.79 12.91 -7.14
CA ILE A 344 7.19 13.84 -8.11
C ILE A 344 6.94 15.21 -7.45
N THR A 345 6.43 15.22 -6.21
CA THR A 345 6.24 16.45 -5.44
C THR A 345 7.56 17.16 -5.14
N THR A 346 8.58 16.41 -4.72
CA THR A 346 9.93 16.93 -4.45
C THR A 346 10.53 17.57 -5.69
N ARG A 347 10.41 16.94 -6.86
CA ARG A 347 10.94 17.52 -8.09
C ARG A 347 10.31 18.87 -8.40
N ARG A 348 8.99 18.97 -8.34
CA ARG A 348 8.32 20.27 -8.56
C ARG A 348 8.76 21.30 -7.53
N THR A 349 8.94 20.87 -6.28
CA THR A 349 9.40 21.76 -5.21
C THR A 349 10.80 22.31 -5.49
N PHE A 350 11.74 21.49 -5.96
CA PHE A 350 13.07 21.96 -6.34
C PHE A 350 13.03 22.91 -7.54
N GLU A 351 12.20 22.65 -8.54
CA GLU A 351 12.02 23.59 -9.66
C GLU A 351 11.47 24.94 -9.18
N ALA A 352 10.47 24.92 -8.29
CA ALA A 352 9.93 26.13 -7.66
C ALA A 352 10.98 26.91 -6.86
N ILE A 353 11.83 26.21 -6.09
CA ILE A 353 12.94 26.82 -5.35
C ILE A 353 13.95 27.44 -6.31
N THR A 354 14.36 26.72 -7.36
CA THR A 354 15.29 27.24 -8.37
C THR A 354 14.70 28.48 -9.06
N GLU A 355 13.42 28.46 -9.44
CA GLU A 355 12.71 29.60 -10.04
C GLU A 355 12.73 30.81 -9.09
N ALA A 356 12.37 30.61 -7.82
CA ALA A 356 12.31 31.66 -6.82
C ALA A 356 13.71 32.25 -6.50
N ILE A 357 14.72 31.41 -6.33
CA ILE A 357 16.11 31.84 -6.10
C ILE A 357 16.65 32.58 -7.34
N THR A 358 16.34 32.12 -8.55
CA THR A 358 16.76 32.80 -9.78
C THR A 358 16.12 34.19 -9.89
N SER A 359 14.82 34.32 -9.56
CA SER A 359 14.15 35.61 -9.49
C SER A 359 14.74 36.53 -8.43
N PHE A 360 15.05 35.98 -7.24
CA PHE A 360 15.74 36.70 -6.17
C PHE A 360 17.09 37.26 -6.64
N TRP A 361 17.96 36.44 -7.25
CA TRP A 361 19.26 36.89 -7.77
C TRP A 361 19.14 37.90 -8.91
N ALA A 362 18.11 37.79 -9.75
CA ALA A 362 17.85 38.76 -10.80
C ALA A 362 17.48 40.14 -10.21
N GLY A 363 16.62 40.17 -9.18
CA GLY A 363 16.28 41.38 -8.44
C GLY A 363 17.49 42.00 -7.75
N PHE A 364 18.28 41.18 -7.06
CA PHE A 364 19.50 41.60 -6.39
C PHE A 364 20.51 42.22 -7.37
N SER A 365 20.76 41.54 -8.50
CA SER A 365 21.66 42.03 -9.56
C SER A 365 21.15 43.32 -10.18
N LYS A 366 19.84 43.49 -10.36
CA LYS A 366 19.23 44.72 -10.86
C LYS A 366 19.43 45.90 -9.88
N GLY A 367 19.29 45.65 -8.58
CA GLY A 367 19.58 46.63 -7.52
C GLY A 367 21.02 47.12 -7.58
N LEU A 368 21.98 46.18 -7.70
CA LEU A 368 23.41 46.50 -7.82
C LEU A 368 23.74 47.29 -9.10
N ASN A 369 23.26 46.83 -10.25
CA ASN A 369 23.55 47.44 -11.56
C ASN A 369 22.93 48.83 -11.73
N SER A 370 21.87 49.15 -10.99
CA SER A 370 21.24 50.46 -11.00
C SER A 370 22.02 51.50 -10.18
N GLY A 371 23.11 51.09 -9.50
CA GLY A 371 23.94 51.96 -8.67
C GLY A 371 23.24 52.46 -7.40
N LEU A 372 22.18 51.76 -7.00
CA LEU A 372 21.37 52.12 -5.84
C LEU A 372 22.10 51.74 -4.53
N GLY A 373 21.84 52.51 -3.47
CA GLY A 373 22.27 52.18 -2.11
C GLY A 373 21.48 51.01 -1.51
N GLY A 374 21.65 50.75 -0.21
CA GLY A 374 21.02 49.59 0.46
C GLY A 374 19.49 49.57 0.34
N GLU A 375 18.86 50.73 0.36
CA GLU A 375 17.40 50.88 0.20
C GLU A 375 16.90 50.43 -1.18
N GLY A 376 17.62 50.76 -2.25
CA GLY A 376 17.21 50.37 -3.60
C GLY A 376 17.45 48.90 -3.88
N VAL A 377 18.52 48.31 -3.32
CA VAL A 377 18.74 46.86 -3.35
C VAL A 377 17.61 46.12 -2.61
N SER A 378 17.24 46.59 -1.42
CA SER A 378 16.13 46.03 -0.65
C SER A 378 14.79 46.14 -1.40
N ASN A 379 14.49 47.28 -2.02
CA ASN A 379 13.24 47.47 -2.77
C ASN A 379 13.15 46.55 -3.99
N GLU A 380 14.23 46.40 -4.76
CA GLU A 380 14.26 45.49 -5.91
C GLU A 380 14.14 44.01 -5.48
N LEU A 381 14.71 43.65 -4.33
CA LEU A 381 14.50 42.33 -3.72
C LEU A 381 13.04 42.10 -3.31
N VAL A 382 12.39 43.08 -2.69
CA VAL A 382 10.96 42.98 -2.33
C VAL A 382 10.10 42.77 -3.58
N VAL A 383 10.36 43.52 -4.66
CA VAL A 383 9.67 43.34 -5.94
C VAL A 383 9.91 41.94 -6.54
N ALA A 384 11.14 41.42 -6.46
CA ALA A 384 11.45 40.07 -6.93
C ALA A 384 10.77 38.96 -6.10
N LEU A 385 10.57 39.20 -4.81
CA LEU A 385 9.91 38.27 -3.90
C LEU A 385 8.39 38.31 -3.99
N ASP A 386 7.79 39.41 -4.45
CA ASP A 386 6.34 39.63 -4.50
C ASP A 386 5.59 38.49 -5.22
N LYS A 387 6.05 38.11 -6.43
CA LYS A 387 5.51 36.97 -7.17
C LYS A 387 5.57 35.67 -6.35
N THR A 388 6.64 35.46 -5.60
CA THR A 388 6.85 34.26 -4.80
C THR A 388 5.90 34.26 -3.60
N TYR A 389 5.70 35.41 -2.95
CA TYR A 389 4.75 35.59 -1.85
C TYR A 389 3.29 35.38 -2.26
N GLU A 390 2.91 35.80 -3.46
CA GLU A 390 1.55 35.56 -3.98
C GLU A 390 1.32 34.09 -4.33
N THR A 391 2.34 33.42 -4.86
CA THR A 391 2.25 32.03 -5.33
C THR A 391 2.30 31.03 -4.16
N TYR A 392 3.26 31.19 -3.25
CA TYR A 392 3.54 30.21 -2.20
C TYR A 392 3.06 30.68 -0.83
N THR A 393 2.76 29.73 0.04
CA THR A 393 2.28 30.01 1.40
C THR A 393 3.45 30.01 2.36
N PHE A 394 3.72 31.15 2.99
CA PHE A 394 4.77 31.31 3.98
C PHE A 394 4.19 31.36 5.40
N SER A 395 4.90 30.76 6.35
CA SER A 395 4.55 30.92 7.76
C SER A 395 4.84 32.36 8.22
N VAL A 396 4.07 32.87 9.19
CA VAL A 396 4.29 34.21 9.78
C VAL A 396 5.73 34.34 10.29
N LYS A 397 6.28 33.27 10.87
CA LYS A 397 7.66 33.24 11.35
C LYS A 397 8.65 33.44 10.19
N THR A 398 8.49 32.70 9.10
CA THR A 398 9.36 32.77 7.92
C THR A 398 9.32 34.15 7.28
N VAL A 399 8.13 34.75 7.13
CA VAL A 399 7.97 36.12 6.63
C VAL A 399 8.69 37.13 7.54
N ASN A 400 8.53 37.01 8.86
CA ASN A 400 9.20 37.89 9.81
C ASN A 400 10.74 37.75 9.76
N THR A 401 11.26 36.53 9.58
CA THR A 401 12.70 36.30 9.41
C THR A 401 13.21 36.98 8.15
N MET A 402 12.49 36.85 7.02
CA MET A 402 12.89 37.48 5.77
C MET A 402 12.81 39.01 5.84
N ASN A 403 11.77 39.58 6.45
CA ASN A 403 11.66 41.02 6.63
C ASN A 403 12.80 41.58 7.48
N LYS A 404 13.18 40.90 8.57
CA LYS A 404 14.34 41.29 9.39
C LYS A 404 15.64 41.23 8.60
N ALA A 405 15.85 40.18 7.81
CA ALA A 405 17.02 40.06 6.96
C ALA A 405 17.07 41.18 5.90
N LEU A 406 15.91 41.57 5.33
CA LEU A 406 15.84 42.73 4.43
C LEU A 406 16.17 44.06 5.14
N GLU A 407 15.69 44.25 6.39
CA GLU A 407 16.04 45.42 7.20
C GLU A 407 17.53 45.49 7.54
N GLU A 408 18.19 44.35 7.76
CA GLU A 408 19.63 44.26 8.02
C GLU A 408 20.47 44.75 6.82
N LEU A 409 19.99 44.60 5.58
CA LEU A 409 20.65 45.13 4.39
C LEU A 409 20.69 46.67 4.38
N LEU A 410 19.75 47.34 5.06
CA LEU A 410 19.69 48.80 5.13
C LEU A 410 20.78 49.39 6.03
N VAL A 411 21.36 48.58 6.93
CA VAL A 411 22.43 49.01 7.85
C VAL A 411 23.78 49.11 7.13
N VAL A 412 23.92 48.49 5.95
CA VAL A 412 25.16 48.44 5.18
C VAL A 412 25.39 49.79 4.46
N PRO A 413 26.56 50.44 4.63
CA PRO A 413 26.83 51.76 4.03
C PRO A 413 26.67 51.80 2.52
N ASP A 414 26.08 52.86 1.96
CA ASP A 414 25.87 53.02 0.51
C ASP A 414 27.15 52.93 -0.33
N SER A 415 28.30 53.31 0.25
CA SER A 415 29.61 53.19 -0.40
C SER A 415 30.03 51.75 -0.64
N TYR A 416 29.56 50.81 0.19
CA TYR A 416 29.89 49.39 0.08
C TYR A 416 29.26 48.78 -1.18
N TRP A 417 27.98 49.09 -1.45
CA TRP A 417 27.21 48.52 -2.56
C TRP A 417 27.83 48.80 -3.94
N LYS A 418 28.51 49.93 -4.10
CA LYS A 418 29.25 50.27 -5.34
C LYS A 418 30.51 49.43 -5.57
N SER A 419 31.07 48.91 -4.49
CA SER A 419 32.26 48.04 -4.50
C SER A 419 31.91 46.57 -4.31
N PHE A 420 30.62 46.24 -4.13
CA PHE A 420 30.19 44.87 -3.90
C PHE A 420 30.35 44.07 -5.19
N ASP A 421 31.02 42.94 -5.07
CA ASP A 421 31.25 41.99 -6.15
C ASP A 421 30.82 40.62 -5.65
N VAL A 422 29.89 39.99 -6.37
CA VAL A 422 29.28 38.72 -5.96
C VAL A 422 30.35 37.63 -5.90
N ASP A 423 31.17 37.49 -6.93
CA ASP A 423 32.19 36.43 -6.99
C ASP A 423 33.22 36.58 -5.87
N ARG A 424 33.65 37.80 -5.57
CA ARG A 424 34.52 38.09 -4.43
C ARG A 424 33.84 37.74 -3.11
N ALA A 425 32.59 38.17 -2.90
CA ALA A 425 31.91 37.99 -1.63
C ALA A 425 31.77 36.51 -1.24
N PHE A 426 31.51 35.62 -2.21
CA PHE A 426 31.35 34.19 -1.95
C PHE A 426 32.67 33.40 -1.91
N ASN A 427 33.72 33.84 -2.62
CA ASN A 427 34.98 33.07 -2.72
C ASN A 427 36.13 33.62 -1.87
N ASN A 428 36.17 34.93 -1.62
CA ASN A 428 37.21 35.60 -0.84
C ASN A 428 36.66 36.87 -0.17
N PRO A 429 35.78 36.72 0.84
CA PRO A 429 35.05 37.83 1.45
C PRO A 429 35.99 38.84 2.12
N VAL A 430 35.75 40.13 1.92
CA VAL A 430 36.45 41.23 2.59
C VAL A 430 35.48 42.23 3.20
N GLY A 431 35.84 42.82 4.33
CA GLY A 431 35.02 43.83 5.00
C GLY A 431 33.63 43.30 5.37
N ASN A 432 32.57 43.93 4.82
CA ASN A 432 31.18 43.56 5.11
C ASN A 432 30.65 42.41 4.21
N ASP A 433 31.47 41.83 3.33
CA ASP A 433 31.06 40.75 2.42
C ASP A 433 30.50 39.55 3.19
N SER A 434 31.13 39.14 4.31
CA SER A 434 30.67 38.00 5.12
C SER A 434 29.28 38.21 5.72
N PHE A 435 29.00 39.43 6.19
CA PHE A 435 27.71 39.81 6.75
C PHE A 435 26.61 39.77 5.66
N VAL A 436 26.86 40.34 4.49
CA VAL A 436 25.87 40.35 3.39
C VAL A 436 25.61 38.93 2.87
N VAL A 437 26.64 38.09 2.78
CA VAL A 437 26.49 36.67 2.41
C VAL A 437 25.63 35.92 3.42
N GLU A 438 25.77 36.17 4.72
CA GLU A 438 24.94 35.55 5.76
C GLU A 438 23.48 35.99 5.66
N VAL A 439 23.22 37.28 5.42
CA VAL A 439 21.87 37.81 5.23
C VAL A 439 21.21 37.21 3.98
N ILE A 440 21.93 37.15 2.86
CA ILE A 440 21.46 36.51 1.62
C ILE A 440 21.17 35.03 1.86
N GLY A 441 22.08 34.29 2.51
CA GLY A 441 21.88 32.89 2.84
C GLY A 441 20.65 32.65 3.73
N THR A 442 20.38 33.56 4.66
CA THR A 442 19.16 33.52 5.51
C THR A 442 17.90 33.72 4.68
N LEU A 443 17.91 34.67 3.73
CA LEU A 443 16.79 34.91 2.80
C LEU A 443 16.53 33.68 1.92
N GLU A 444 17.56 33.12 1.30
CA GLU A 444 17.43 31.93 0.44
C GLU A 444 16.92 30.71 1.20
N THR A 445 17.47 30.44 2.39
CA THR A 445 17.04 29.31 3.22
C THR A 445 15.59 29.47 3.67
N SER A 446 15.19 30.69 4.05
CA SER A 446 13.81 31.01 4.44
C SER A 446 12.84 30.88 3.26
N LEU A 447 13.27 31.32 2.07
CA LEU A 447 12.51 31.20 0.82
C LEU A 447 12.26 29.73 0.48
N ALA A 448 13.31 28.91 0.52
CA ALA A 448 13.22 27.48 0.30
C ALA A 448 12.30 26.79 1.31
N ASN A 449 12.41 27.15 2.60
CA ASN A 449 11.56 26.60 3.66
C ASN A 449 10.08 26.93 3.49
N GLY A 450 9.72 28.14 3.07
CA GLY A 450 8.33 28.49 2.79
C GLY A 450 7.75 27.72 1.60
N ILE A 451 8.56 27.47 0.57
CA ILE A 451 8.15 26.64 -0.57
C ILE A 451 8.01 25.17 -0.13
N PHE A 452 8.93 24.64 0.69
CA PHE A 452 8.79 23.31 1.29
C PHE A 452 7.49 23.16 2.10
N ASP A 453 7.13 24.17 2.90
CA ASP A 453 5.88 24.19 3.67
C ASP A 453 4.65 24.15 2.74
N THR A 454 4.67 24.90 1.63
CA THR A 454 3.57 24.92 0.65
C THR A 454 3.29 23.54 0.05
N TYR A 455 4.34 22.79 -0.27
CA TYR A 455 4.22 21.41 -0.78
C TYR A 455 4.17 20.36 0.32
N GLY A 456 4.11 20.72 1.60
CA GLY A 456 4.04 19.77 2.72
C GLY A 456 5.27 18.85 2.81
N LEU A 457 6.44 19.35 2.43
CA LEU A 457 7.71 18.64 2.52
C LEU A 457 8.39 18.78 3.89
N THR A 458 7.84 19.60 4.78
CA THR A 458 8.36 19.73 6.15
C THR A 458 8.12 18.49 7.01
N THR A 459 8.98 18.31 8.00
CA THR A 459 9.07 17.08 8.79
C THR A 459 8.58 17.28 10.23
N SER A 460 8.16 16.21 10.89
CA SER A 460 7.89 16.26 12.34
C SER A 460 9.19 16.46 13.13
N SER A 461 10.32 15.98 12.59
CA SER A 461 11.66 16.21 13.13
C SER A 461 12.04 17.70 13.19
N LYS A 462 11.52 18.56 12.30
CA LYS A 462 11.60 20.04 12.41
C LYS A 462 11.12 20.51 13.78
N SER A 463 9.98 19.99 14.26
CA SER A 463 9.40 20.39 15.56
C SER A 463 10.21 19.90 16.77
N LYS A 464 10.83 18.71 16.65
CA LYS A 464 11.68 18.14 17.71
C LYS A 464 13.02 18.84 17.80
N ALA A 465 13.65 19.12 16.66
CA ALA A 465 14.89 19.88 16.59
C ALA A 465 14.71 21.33 17.05
N LEU A 466 13.57 21.98 16.74
CA LEU A 466 13.21 23.30 17.30
C LEU A 466 12.95 23.29 18.81
N ALA A 467 12.50 22.17 19.38
CA ALA A 467 12.24 22.06 20.81
C ALA A 467 13.54 21.86 21.62
N ASP A 468 14.54 21.24 21.00
CA ASP A 468 15.84 20.97 21.61
C ASP A 468 16.85 22.11 21.38
N SER A 469 16.65 22.99 20.39
CA SER A 469 17.53 24.14 20.12
C SER A 469 17.10 25.40 20.90
N GLN A 470 18.01 25.89 21.75
CA GLN A 470 17.82 27.10 22.57
C GLN A 470 18.51 28.34 21.96
N SER A 471 18.72 28.38 20.64
CA SER A 471 19.55 29.37 19.93
C SER A 471 18.84 30.11 18.77
N TYR A 472 19.56 31.05 18.15
CA TYR A 472 19.14 32.12 17.26
C TYR A 472 18.20 31.73 16.09
N LEU A 473 17.44 32.70 15.58
CA LEU A 473 16.43 32.51 14.52
C LEU A 473 17.01 31.97 13.19
N SER A 474 18.28 32.29 12.86
CA SER A 474 19.00 31.80 11.68
C SER A 474 19.32 30.31 11.75
N ASP A 475 19.74 29.81 12.92
CA ASP A 475 19.97 28.37 13.16
C ASP A 475 18.69 27.56 12.91
N THR A 476 17.53 28.14 13.18
CA THR A 476 16.25 27.43 13.09
C THR A 476 15.84 27.11 11.66
N GLU A 477 16.08 28.01 10.72
CA GLU A 477 15.74 27.81 9.30
C GLU A 477 16.73 26.83 8.64
N ALA A 478 18.02 26.91 8.97
CA ALA A 478 19.04 25.96 8.52
C ALA A 478 18.75 24.53 9.02
N VAL A 479 18.37 24.38 10.29
CA VAL A 479 17.96 23.08 10.86
C VAL A 479 16.72 22.51 10.16
N ALA A 480 15.74 23.36 9.83
CA ALA A 480 14.54 22.94 9.10
C ALA A 480 14.87 22.42 7.70
N PHE A 481 15.78 23.10 6.99
CA PHE A 481 16.25 22.68 5.67
C PHE A 481 16.95 21.31 5.72
N LEU A 482 17.84 21.11 6.69
CA LEU A 482 18.54 19.83 6.89
C LEU A 482 17.56 18.68 7.21
N ALA A 483 16.52 18.94 7.99
CA ALA A 483 15.50 17.94 8.30
C ALA A 483 14.75 17.46 7.03
N VAL A 484 14.50 18.35 6.07
CA VAL A 484 13.92 17.97 4.76
C VAL A 484 14.87 17.04 4.00
N PHE A 485 16.17 17.33 3.99
CA PHE A 485 17.16 16.47 3.31
C PHE A 485 17.20 15.06 3.92
N GLU A 486 17.14 14.95 5.24
CA GLU A 486 17.03 13.66 5.95
C GLU A 486 15.78 12.87 5.56
N ARG A 487 14.63 13.57 5.45
CA ARG A 487 13.40 12.97 4.91
C ARG A 487 13.60 12.46 3.49
N LEU A 488 14.22 13.25 2.61
CA LEU A 488 14.46 12.85 1.21
C LEU A 488 15.39 11.64 1.11
N ARG A 489 16.42 11.57 1.97
CA ARG A 489 17.29 10.39 2.09
C ARG A 489 16.50 9.15 2.52
N MET A 490 15.61 9.29 3.49
CA MET A 490 14.74 8.20 3.93
C MET A 490 13.82 7.73 2.78
N ILE A 491 13.20 8.67 2.05
CA ILE A 491 12.37 8.39 0.88
C ILE A 491 13.14 7.66 -0.22
N PHE A 492 14.36 8.13 -0.50
CA PHE A 492 15.26 7.45 -1.43
C PHE A 492 15.43 5.98 -1.04
N ILE A 493 15.85 5.71 0.20
CA ILE A 493 16.16 4.36 0.67
C ILE A 493 14.92 3.45 0.60
N TYR A 494 13.78 3.85 1.19
CA TYR A 494 12.65 2.93 1.26
C TYR A 494 12.01 2.67 -0.10
N VAL A 495 12.00 3.65 -1.03
CA VAL A 495 11.41 3.45 -2.36
C VAL A 495 12.16 2.39 -3.15
N PHE A 496 13.50 2.45 -3.15
CA PHE A 496 14.32 1.46 -3.85
C PHE A 496 14.22 0.08 -3.19
N VAL A 497 14.24 0.02 -1.86
CA VAL A 497 14.06 -1.24 -1.12
C VAL A 497 12.67 -1.83 -1.36
N ALA A 498 11.60 -1.02 -1.30
CA ALA A 498 10.24 -1.48 -1.52
C ALA A 498 10.01 -1.95 -2.96
N GLY A 499 10.52 -1.22 -3.96
CA GLY A 499 10.43 -1.61 -5.37
C GLY A 499 11.18 -2.91 -5.64
N GLY A 500 12.39 -3.06 -5.10
CA GLY A 500 13.14 -4.31 -5.20
C GLY A 500 12.45 -5.47 -4.46
N ALA A 501 11.95 -5.23 -3.25
CA ALA A 501 11.21 -6.22 -2.46
C ALA A 501 9.94 -6.70 -3.17
N ALA A 502 9.21 -5.81 -3.85
CA ALA A 502 8.03 -6.20 -4.63
C ALA A 502 8.36 -7.24 -5.70
N LEU A 503 9.46 -7.06 -6.45
CA LEU A 503 9.91 -8.02 -7.46
C LEU A 503 10.39 -9.34 -6.84
N LEU A 504 11.13 -9.28 -5.72
CA LEU A 504 11.61 -10.48 -5.02
C LEU A 504 10.47 -11.30 -4.41
N LEU A 505 9.49 -10.64 -3.82
CA LEU A 505 8.28 -11.27 -3.27
C LEU A 505 7.44 -11.87 -4.39
N LEU A 506 7.28 -11.18 -5.52
CA LEU A 506 6.62 -11.71 -6.70
C LEU A 506 7.30 -12.99 -7.21
N ALA A 507 8.63 -12.97 -7.36
CA ALA A 507 9.41 -14.14 -7.75
C ALA A 507 9.21 -15.32 -6.78
N THR A 508 9.22 -15.04 -5.47
CA THR A 508 9.02 -16.04 -4.41
C THR A 508 7.61 -16.64 -4.48
N MET A 509 6.59 -15.80 -4.63
CA MET A 509 5.20 -16.26 -4.73
C MET A 509 4.97 -17.12 -5.99
N HIS A 510 5.58 -16.75 -7.12
CA HIS A 510 5.51 -17.56 -8.35
C HIS A 510 6.19 -18.93 -8.19
N LEU A 511 7.36 -18.97 -7.55
CA LEU A 511 8.08 -20.21 -7.23
C LEU A 511 7.19 -21.18 -6.42
N MET A 512 6.33 -20.66 -5.57
CA MET A 512 5.42 -21.46 -4.75
C MET A 512 4.23 -22.03 -5.52
N GLN A 513 3.69 -21.28 -6.50
CA GLN A 513 2.52 -21.69 -7.28
C GLN A 513 2.80 -22.82 -8.28
N LYS A 514 3.97 -22.84 -8.92
CA LYS A 514 4.28 -23.79 -10.01
C LYS A 514 4.34 -25.27 -9.57
N PRO A 515 3.51 -26.16 -10.14
CA PRO A 515 3.52 -27.59 -9.82
C PRO A 515 4.43 -28.40 -10.76
N LYS A 516 5.76 -28.35 -10.53
CA LYS A 516 6.82 -29.15 -11.23
C LYS A 516 6.90 -28.93 -12.77
N GLY A 517 8.03 -29.31 -13.38
CA GLY A 517 8.28 -29.13 -14.83
C GLY A 517 8.92 -27.79 -15.21
N TRP A 518 10.06 -27.45 -14.59
CA TRP A 518 10.81 -26.23 -14.91
C TRP A 518 11.49 -26.37 -16.26
N SER A 519 11.09 -25.56 -17.24
CA SER A 519 11.95 -25.37 -18.42
C SER A 519 13.09 -24.41 -18.08
N VAL A 520 14.23 -24.59 -18.74
CA VAL A 520 15.41 -23.69 -18.58
C VAL A 520 15.01 -22.23 -18.78
N PHE A 521 14.10 -21.95 -19.71
CA PHE A 521 13.58 -20.59 -19.96
C PHE A 521 12.78 -20.01 -18.78
N HIS A 522 12.01 -20.83 -18.05
CA HIS A 522 11.33 -20.34 -16.84
C HIS A 522 12.35 -19.98 -15.75
N LEU A 523 13.41 -20.78 -15.58
CA LEU A 523 14.48 -20.47 -14.64
C LEU A 523 15.23 -19.20 -15.03
N ILE A 524 15.49 -18.97 -16.32
CA ILE A 524 16.09 -17.72 -16.81
C ILE A 524 15.18 -16.53 -16.50
N ARG A 525 13.89 -16.61 -16.82
CA ARG A 525 12.92 -15.52 -16.53
C ARG A 525 12.84 -15.20 -15.04
N LEU A 526 12.76 -16.23 -14.19
CA LEU A 526 12.75 -16.08 -12.73
C LEU A 526 14.07 -15.47 -12.22
N GLY A 527 15.20 -15.90 -12.78
CA GLY A 527 16.53 -15.35 -12.50
C GLY A 527 16.61 -13.86 -12.84
N LEU A 528 16.12 -13.45 -14.01
CA LEU A 528 16.09 -12.05 -14.42
C LEU A 528 15.24 -11.19 -13.47
N LEU A 529 14.05 -11.67 -13.08
CA LEU A 529 13.19 -10.98 -12.12
C LEU A 529 13.87 -10.82 -10.75
N THR A 530 14.54 -11.88 -10.30
CA THR A 530 15.27 -11.87 -9.02
C THR A 530 16.46 -10.91 -9.06
N ILE A 531 17.24 -10.93 -10.14
CA ILE A 531 18.38 -10.01 -10.34
C ILE A 531 17.90 -8.57 -10.38
N ALA A 532 16.80 -8.29 -11.07
CA ALA A 532 16.18 -6.95 -11.12
C ALA A 532 15.80 -6.48 -9.71
N GLY A 533 15.15 -7.35 -8.91
CA GLY A 533 14.78 -7.05 -7.52
C GLY A 533 15.99 -6.79 -6.62
N VAL A 534 17.01 -7.65 -6.66
CA VAL A 534 18.26 -7.46 -5.91
C VAL A 534 18.97 -6.17 -6.33
N THR A 535 19.03 -5.89 -7.62
CA THR A 535 19.68 -4.68 -8.16
C THR A 535 19.04 -3.42 -7.59
N LEU A 536 17.70 -3.33 -7.58
CA LEU A 536 16.99 -2.19 -6.99
C LEU A 536 17.26 -2.04 -5.50
N CYS A 537 17.26 -3.14 -4.74
CA CYS A 537 17.61 -3.09 -3.31
C CYS A 537 19.05 -2.59 -3.10
N LEU A 538 20.00 -2.98 -3.96
CA LEU A 538 21.39 -2.54 -3.86
C LEU A 538 21.58 -1.05 -4.17
N VAL A 539 20.72 -0.43 -4.99
CA VAL A 539 20.76 1.03 -5.24
C VAL A 539 20.55 1.81 -3.94
N ALA A 540 19.81 1.27 -2.98
CA ALA A 540 19.62 1.91 -1.67
C ALA A 540 20.93 2.11 -0.89
N LEU A 541 22.00 1.37 -1.20
CA LEU A 541 23.32 1.56 -0.60
C LEU A 541 23.93 2.92 -0.92
N ILE A 542 23.50 3.60 -1.99
CA ILE A 542 23.89 5.00 -2.26
C ILE A 542 23.55 5.89 -1.07
N GLY A 543 22.46 5.59 -0.36
CA GLY A 543 22.03 6.28 0.86
C GLY A 543 23.03 6.28 2.01
N THR A 544 24.09 5.46 1.95
CA THR A 544 25.17 5.43 2.94
C THR A 544 26.25 6.49 2.70
N ASN A 545 26.28 7.11 1.52
CA ASN A 545 27.22 8.16 1.17
C ASN A 545 26.46 9.47 0.90
N ASP A 546 26.66 10.46 1.77
CA ASP A 546 25.93 11.73 1.72
C ASP A 546 26.17 12.49 0.41
N THR A 547 27.39 12.43 -0.15
CA THR A 547 27.72 13.15 -1.40
C THR A 547 26.97 12.59 -2.61
N MET A 548 26.98 11.26 -2.76
CA MET A 548 26.27 10.58 -3.85
C MET A 548 24.75 10.66 -3.66
N THR A 549 24.29 10.60 -2.41
CA THR A 549 22.88 10.78 -2.07
C THR A 549 22.39 12.16 -2.45
N GLY A 550 23.14 13.21 -2.13
CA GLY A 550 22.82 14.59 -2.54
C GLY A 550 22.75 14.75 -4.05
N ASP A 551 23.72 14.21 -4.78
CA ASP A 551 23.73 14.26 -6.25
C ASP A 551 22.55 13.51 -6.88
N MET A 552 22.17 12.35 -6.32
CA MET A 552 20.98 11.61 -6.74
C MET A 552 19.67 12.33 -6.41
N ILE A 553 19.53 12.89 -5.20
CA ILE A 553 18.34 13.65 -4.79
C ILE A 553 18.14 14.88 -5.70
N GLY A 554 19.22 15.57 -6.07
CA GLY A 554 19.15 16.75 -6.94
C GLY A 554 18.73 16.45 -8.38
N LYS A 555 18.94 15.21 -8.86
CA LYS A 555 18.69 14.80 -10.24
C LYS A 555 17.35 14.06 -10.40
N PRO A 556 16.67 14.18 -11.55
CA PRO A 556 15.36 13.54 -11.78
C PRO A 556 15.46 12.04 -12.14
N TRP A 557 16.47 11.31 -11.63
CA TRP A 557 16.74 9.92 -12.03
C TRP A 557 16.15 8.84 -11.11
N SER A 558 15.64 9.21 -9.93
CA SER A 558 15.12 8.23 -8.94
C SER A 558 14.01 7.32 -9.51
N LEU A 559 12.97 7.88 -10.13
CA LEU A 559 11.87 7.07 -10.71
C LEU A 559 12.20 6.42 -12.06
N PRO A 560 12.91 7.08 -13.00
CA PRO A 560 13.32 6.45 -14.24
C PRO A 560 14.14 5.18 -14.04
N ILE A 561 15.02 5.13 -13.03
CA ILE A 561 15.78 3.92 -12.70
C ILE A 561 14.83 2.76 -12.35
N ILE A 562 13.86 3.01 -11.47
CA ILE A 562 12.88 1.99 -11.05
C ILE A 562 12.04 1.54 -12.24
N ALA A 563 11.49 2.49 -13.01
CA ALA A 563 10.68 2.21 -14.19
C ALA A 563 11.46 1.40 -15.23
N LEU A 564 12.73 1.72 -15.47
CA LEU A 564 13.59 1.00 -16.41
C LEU A 564 13.87 -0.42 -15.93
N VAL A 565 14.16 -0.62 -14.64
CA VAL A 565 14.36 -1.98 -14.11
C VAL A 565 13.08 -2.81 -14.20
N TYR A 566 11.93 -2.23 -13.89
CA TYR A 566 10.62 -2.89 -14.06
C TYR A 566 10.34 -3.22 -15.53
N LEU A 567 10.67 -2.31 -16.45
CA LEU A 567 10.56 -2.54 -17.88
C LEU A 567 11.47 -3.70 -18.33
N VAL A 568 12.72 -3.73 -17.88
CA VAL A 568 13.66 -4.83 -18.19
C VAL A 568 13.15 -6.15 -17.61
N ALA A 569 12.60 -6.15 -16.39
CA ALA A 569 11.99 -7.32 -15.79
C ALA A 569 10.80 -7.84 -16.62
N LEU A 570 9.94 -6.92 -17.08
CA LEU A 570 8.77 -7.24 -17.91
C LEU A 570 9.17 -7.77 -19.28
N VAL A 571 10.07 -7.08 -19.99
CA VAL A 571 10.58 -7.54 -21.29
C VAL A 571 11.27 -8.90 -21.14
N GLY A 572 12.06 -9.06 -20.07
CA GLY A 572 12.71 -10.32 -19.73
C GLY A 572 11.71 -11.46 -19.50
N SER A 573 10.57 -11.19 -18.88
CA SER A 573 9.53 -12.20 -18.64
C SER A 573 8.79 -12.64 -19.91
N HIS A 574 8.73 -11.79 -20.95
CA HIS A 574 8.06 -12.10 -22.22
C HIS A 574 8.98 -12.61 -23.34
N LEU A 575 10.28 -12.83 -23.08
CA LEU A 575 11.19 -13.39 -24.09
C LEU A 575 10.68 -14.74 -24.63
N PRO A 576 10.45 -14.90 -25.94
CA PRO A 576 9.82 -16.09 -26.50
C PRO A 576 10.67 -17.35 -26.28
N THR A 577 10.03 -18.46 -25.95
CA THR A 577 10.72 -19.76 -25.90
C THR A 577 11.04 -20.21 -27.33
N PRO A 578 12.31 -20.47 -27.70
CA PRO A 578 12.68 -20.91 -29.03
C PRO A 578 11.99 -22.24 -29.36
N ARG A 579 11.41 -22.31 -30.56
CA ARG A 579 10.56 -23.43 -31.03
C ARG A 579 11.31 -24.77 -31.21
N GLY A 580 12.63 -24.79 -31.13
CA GLY A 580 13.47 -25.95 -31.47
C GLY A 580 13.82 -26.94 -30.34
N LEU A 581 13.30 -26.76 -29.12
CA LEU A 581 13.66 -27.59 -27.94
C LEU A 581 12.50 -28.40 -27.35
N LYS A 582 11.36 -28.48 -28.06
CA LYS A 582 10.32 -29.48 -27.77
C LYS A 582 10.71 -30.84 -28.37
N THR A 583 11.77 -31.45 -27.90
CA THR A 583 12.06 -32.87 -28.17
C THR A 583 12.87 -33.47 -27.02
N SER A 584 12.32 -34.51 -26.39
CA SER A 584 13.02 -35.71 -25.88
C SER A 584 12.38 -36.35 -24.63
N HIS A 585 11.43 -35.73 -23.92
CA HIS A 585 10.91 -36.33 -22.68
C HIS A 585 9.40 -36.61 -22.63
N SER A 586 8.58 -36.11 -23.57
CA SER A 586 7.16 -36.48 -23.68
C SER A 586 6.94 -37.76 -24.49
N ASP A 587 7.73 -37.97 -25.54
CA ASP A 587 7.44 -39.00 -26.54
C ASP A 587 7.83 -40.42 -26.09
N GLN A 588 8.55 -40.55 -24.97
CA GLN A 588 8.83 -41.86 -24.36
C GLN A 588 7.72 -42.32 -23.39
N MET A 589 6.81 -41.44 -22.96
CA MET A 589 5.64 -41.85 -22.16
C MET A 589 4.44 -42.22 -23.03
N GLU A 590 4.22 -41.55 -24.17
CA GLU A 590 3.09 -41.88 -25.07
C GLU A 590 3.29 -43.19 -25.88
N MET A 591 4.54 -43.64 -26.07
CA MET A 591 4.82 -44.91 -26.77
C MET A 591 4.65 -46.17 -25.89
N GLY A 592 4.39 -46.00 -24.59
CA GLY A 592 4.20 -47.11 -23.64
C GLY A 592 2.74 -47.53 -23.42
N GLU A 593 1.77 -46.69 -23.77
CA GLU A 593 0.34 -46.93 -23.49
C GLU A 593 -0.47 -47.45 -24.68
N HIS A 594 0.10 -47.47 -25.89
CA HIS A 594 -0.63 -47.87 -27.11
C HIS A 594 -0.72 -49.39 -27.37
N ASN A 595 -0.21 -50.25 -26.48
CA ASN A 595 -0.29 -51.71 -26.62
C ASN A 595 -1.12 -52.38 -25.50
N LYS A 596 -2.38 -51.98 -25.35
CA LYS A 596 -3.41 -52.81 -24.70
C LYS A 596 -4.59 -53.01 -25.65
N PRO A 597 -4.90 -54.25 -26.08
CA PRO A 597 -6.08 -54.52 -26.89
C PRO A 597 -7.32 -54.72 -26.01
N GLY A 598 -8.42 -54.07 -26.40
CA GLY A 598 -9.79 -54.37 -25.98
C GLY A 598 -10.30 -53.55 -24.79
N ASP A 599 -11.20 -52.58 -25.02
CA ASP A 599 -12.62 -52.89 -24.95
C ASP A 599 -13.52 -51.76 -25.49
N THR A 600 -14.67 -52.21 -25.97
CA THR A 600 -15.62 -51.51 -26.84
C THR A 600 -16.37 -50.29 -26.28
N ALA A 601 -16.52 -49.32 -27.18
CA ALA A 601 -17.54 -48.28 -27.32
C ALA A 601 -18.84 -48.40 -26.49
N ARG A 602 -19.23 -47.29 -25.85
CA ARG A 602 -20.64 -46.92 -25.67
C ARG A 602 -20.85 -45.43 -25.91
N SER A 603 -21.63 -45.15 -26.95
CA SER A 603 -22.03 -43.83 -27.43
C SER A 603 -23.06 -43.16 -26.51
N SER A 604 -22.93 -41.85 -26.34
CA SER A 604 -23.92 -40.96 -25.71
C SER A 604 -24.55 -40.09 -26.81
N PRO A 605 -25.87 -40.10 -26.99
CA PRO A 605 -26.57 -39.03 -27.68
C PRO A 605 -27.17 -38.07 -26.62
N TYR A 606 -27.03 -36.77 -26.80
CA TYR A 606 -28.04 -35.73 -26.53
C TYR A 606 -27.39 -34.37 -26.77
N HIS A 607 -27.56 -33.90 -28.00
CA HIS A 607 -27.64 -32.48 -28.32
C HIS A 607 -29.10 -32.08 -28.16
N ASP A 608 -29.37 -31.10 -27.29
CA ASP A 608 -30.06 -29.83 -27.60
C ASP A 608 -30.00 -28.91 -26.38
#